data_AF-A0A519ICP5-F1
#
_entry.id   AF-A0A519ICP5-F1
#
_cell.length_a   1.000
_cell.length_b   1.000
_cell.length_c   1.000
_cell.angle_alpha   90.00
_cell.angle_beta   90.00
_cell.angle_gamma   90.00
#
_symmetry.space_group_name_H-M   'P 1'
#
loop_
_entity.id
_entity.type
_entity.pdbx_description
1 polymer ?
#
loop_
_entity_poly.entity_id
_entity_poly.type
_entity_poly.pdbx_seq_one_letter_code
_entity_poly.pdbx_strand_id
1 'polypeptide(L)'
;MSSSSPPEAPACGSAPSAASPESEPRSLRLEDWLTVFVMAALALITFANVLVRYFTNSSFAWTEEISVFLMIVLALVAGSAAVARDQHIRIEYFAEGGSALRSKRLSMLGAATVALLFGVIAVLSVRVVWDDYSFGETSPGIGVPQWWYSIWLPVFAALITARAVGLFIRRSRAALPDSAEKEAAPKGAQP
;
A
#
# COMPACT_ATOMS: atom_id res chain seq x y z
N MET A 1 -20.53 -70.19 -1.02
CA MET A 1 -19.52 -69.51 -0.18
C MET A 1 -19.37 -68.11 -0.71
N SER A 2 -20.16 -67.18 -0.16
CA SER A 2 -20.25 -65.79 -0.61
C SER A 2 -19.32 -64.94 0.24
N SER A 3 -18.25 -64.42 -0.35
CA SER A 3 -17.36 -63.44 0.27
C SER A 3 -18.00 -62.06 0.18
N SER A 4 -18.35 -61.50 1.33
CA SER A 4 -18.82 -60.13 1.53
C SER A 4 -17.65 -59.14 1.37
N SER A 5 -17.70 -58.31 0.33
CA SER A 5 -16.84 -57.13 0.19
C SER A 5 -17.28 -56.05 1.20
N PRO A 6 -16.35 -55.37 1.90
CA PRO A 6 -16.68 -54.22 2.73
C PRO A 6 -16.96 -52.97 1.87
N PRO A 7 -17.77 -52.01 2.35
CA PRO A 7 -18.11 -50.78 1.64
C PRO A 7 -16.95 -49.79 1.64
N GLU A 8 -16.61 -49.30 0.45
CA GLU A 8 -15.59 -48.28 0.21
C GLU A 8 -16.08 -46.92 0.76
N ALA A 9 -15.39 -46.42 1.78
CA ALA A 9 -15.65 -45.10 2.35
C ALA A 9 -15.05 -44.01 1.43
N PRO A 10 -15.75 -42.89 1.17
CA PRO A 10 -15.21 -41.80 0.38
C PRO A 10 -14.04 -41.13 1.12
N ALA A 11 -12.92 -40.99 0.42
CA ALA A 11 -11.71 -40.34 0.88
C ALA A 11 -12.01 -38.95 1.46
N CYS A 12 -11.91 -38.82 2.78
CA CYS A 12 -11.92 -37.54 3.47
C CYS A 12 -10.67 -36.73 3.08
N GLY A 13 -10.92 -35.54 2.54
CA GLY A 13 -10.11 -34.34 2.77
C GLY A 13 -8.65 -34.42 2.34
N SER A 14 -8.38 -34.09 1.08
CA SER A 14 -7.12 -33.43 0.75
C SER A 14 -7.07 -32.11 1.51
N ALA A 15 -6.42 -32.13 2.68
CA ALA A 15 -6.02 -30.92 3.38
C ALA A 15 -5.35 -29.98 2.35
N PRO A 16 -5.71 -28.69 2.33
CA PRO A 16 -5.04 -27.74 1.45
C PRO A 16 -3.55 -27.76 1.80
N SER A 17 -2.77 -28.31 0.87
CA SER A 17 -1.32 -28.24 0.84
C SER A 17 -0.92 -26.82 1.24
N ALA A 18 -0.21 -26.70 2.36
CA ALA A 18 0.35 -25.46 2.85
C ALA A 18 0.91 -24.68 1.66
N ALA A 19 0.25 -23.57 1.32
CA ALA A 19 0.76 -22.64 0.34
C ALA A 19 2.09 -22.13 0.89
N SER A 20 3.19 -22.61 0.32
CA SER A 20 4.51 -22.04 0.50
C SER A 20 4.40 -20.52 0.28
N PRO A 21 5.03 -19.68 1.12
CA PRO A 21 4.96 -18.21 1.01
C PRO A 21 5.76 -17.64 -0.18
N GLU A 22 5.87 -18.41 -1.25
CA GLU A 22 6.66 -18.13 -2.44
C GLU A 22 5.78 -17.51 -3.53
N SER A 23 5.55 -16.20 -3.39
CA SER A 23 5.60 -15.23 -4.51
C SER A 23 4.95 -13.89 -4.16
N GLU A 24 5.10 -13.38 -2.93
CA GLU A 24 4.85 -11.95 -2.73
C GLU A 24 6.03 -11.14 -3.30
N PRO A 25 5.79 -10.10 -4.13
CA PRO A 25 6.85 -9.27 -4.66
C PRO A 25 7.72 -8.71 -3.52
N ARG A 26 9.04 -8.82 -3.65
CA ARG A 26 10.05 -8.46 -2.63
C ARG A 26 9.86 -7.06 -2.02
N SER A 27 9.21 -6.13 -2.72
CA SER A 27 8.88 -4.80 -2.21
C SER A 27 7.92 -4.81 -1.03
N LEU A 28 6.90 -5.69 -1.03
CA LEU A 28 5.87 -5.74 0.01
C LEU A 28 6.45 -6.18 1.36
N ARG A 29 7.43 -7.10 1.34
CA ARG A 29 8.08 -7.57 2.57
C ARG A 29 8.78 -6.44 3.33
N LEU A 30 9.38 -5.47 2.62
CA LEU A 30 10.03 -4.33 3.27
C LEU A 30 9.00 -3.43 3.94
N GLU A 31 7.86 -3.19 3.30
CA GLU A 31 6.77 -2.38 3.85
C GLU A 31 6.13 -3.05 5.06
N ASP A 32 5.94 -4.36 5.01
CA ASP A 32 5.37 -5.13 6.12
C ASP A 32 6.30 -5.09 7.33
N TRP A 33 7.61 -5.30 7.13
CA TRP A 33 8.61 -5.15 8.19
C TRP A 33 8.68 -3.72 8.74
N LEU A 34 8.63 -2.72 7.86
CA LEU A 34 8.63 -1.31 8.25
C LEU A 34 7.35 -0.98 9.06
N THR A 35 6.19 -1.49 8.65
CA THR A 35 4.91 -1.32 9.35
C THR A 35 4.99 -1.94 10.75
N VAL A 36 5.46 -3.19 10.85
CA VAL A 36 5.63 -3.87 12.14
C VAL A 36 6.57 -3.08 13.05
N PHE A 37 7.72 -2.62 12.52
CA PHE A 37 8.68 -1.83 13.28
C PHE A 37 8.08 -0.51 13.79
N VAL A 38 7.42 0.24 12.92
CA VAL A 38 6.80 1.53 13.28
C VAL A 38 5.68 1.34 14.29
N MET A 39 4.83 0.30 14.14
CA MET A 39 3.79 -0.01 15.12
C MET A 39 4.38 -0.40 16.48
N ALA A 40 5.43 -1.21 16.51
CA ALA A 40 6.11 -1.59 17.74
C ALA A 40 6.75 -0.37 18.42
N ALA A 41 7.39 0.52 17.66
CA ALA A 41 7.98 1.75 18.17
C ALA A 41 6.92 2.69 18.77
N LEU A 42 5.79 2.88 18.07
CA LEU A 42 4.63 3.64 18.58
C LEU A 42 4.11 3.06 19.89
N ALA A 43 3.88 1.76 19.93
CA ALA A 43 3.40 1.07 21.14
C ALA A 43 4.39 1.24 22.30
N LEU A 44 5.70 1.10 22.05
CA LEU A 44 6.71 1.21 23.08
C LEU A 44 6.84 2.64 23.62
N ILE A 45 6.87 3.65 22.75
CA ILE A 45 7.01 5.06 23.17
C ILE A 45 5.76 5.52 23.92
N THR A 46 4.56 5.17 23.44
CA THR A 46 3.31 5.51 24.13
C THR A 46 3.22 4.79 25.48
N PHE A 47 3.59 3.52 25.55
CA PHE A 47 3.63 2.77 26.81
C PHE A 47 4.65 3.36 27.79
N ALA A 48 5.86 3.69 27.34
CA ALA A 48 6.86 4.35 28.16
C ALA A 48 6.36 5.70 28.69
N ASN A 49 5.70 6.50 27.86
CA ASN A 49 5.11 7.77 28.28
C ASN A 49 4.00 7.58 29.33
N VAL A 50 3.19 6.51 29.20
CA VAL A 50 2.20 6.14 30.23
C VAL A 50 2.90 5.81 31.56
N LEU A 51 3.94 4.97 31.54
CA LEU A 51 4.68 4.63 32.77
C LEU A 51 5.24 5.88 33.45
N VAL A 52 5.96 6.72 32.69
CA VAL A 52 6.54 7.96 33.23
C VAL A 52 5.45 8.87 33.80
N ARG A 53 4.32 9.00 33.12
CA ARG A 53 3.20 9.81 33.62
C ARG A 53 2.66 9.28 34.94
N TYR A 54 2.53 7.97 35.09
CA TYR A 54 2.04 7.37 36.34
C TYR A 54 3.06 7.44 37.49
N PHE A 55 4.35 7.26 37.22
CA PHE A 55 5.38 7.24 38.25
C PHE A 55 5.93 8.63 38.61
N THR A 56 5.85 9.60 37.69
CA THR A 56 6.53 10.90 37.82
C THR A 56 5.55 12.08 37.70
N ASN A 57 4.27 11.85 37.39
CA ASN A 57 3.27 12.91 37.12
C ASN A 57 3.73 13.94 36.06
N SER A 58 4.73 13.57 35.26
CA SER A 58 5.32 14.38 34.19
C SER A 58 5.23 13.62 32.88
N SER A 59 5.06 14.32 31.78
CA SER A 59 5.04 13.75 30.43
C SER A 59 6.11 14.40 29.58
N PHE A 60 6.77 13.58 28.77
CA PHE A 60 7.87 14.03 27.93
C PHE A 60 7.35 14.62 26.62
N ALA A 61 7.47 15.93 26.43
CA ALA A 61 7.06 16.61 25.19
C ALA A 61 7.70 15.97 23.93
N TRP A 62 8.94 15.46 24.06
CA TRP A 62 9.63 14.75 22.97
C TRP A 62 8.93 13.45 22.54
N THR A 63 8.27 12.74 23.46
CA THR A 63 7.55 11.50 23.12
C THR A 63 6.28 11.77 22.32
N GLU A 64 5.64 12.93 22.56
CA GLU A 64 4.46 13.36 21.82
C GLU A 64 4.82 13.67 20.37
N GLU A 65 5.88 14.47 20.15
CA GLU A 65 6.39 14.80 18.81
C GLU A 65 6.76 13.54 18.02
N ILE A 66 7.50 12.60 18.64
CA ILE A 66 7.89 11.36 17.98
C ILE A 66 6.67 10.47 17.68
N SER A 67 5.67 10.43 18.56
CA SER A 67 4.47 9.63 18.31
C SER A 67 3.65 10.15 17.12
N VAL A 68 3.51 11.48 16.98
CA VAL A 68 2.85 12.10 15.83
C VAL A 68 3.64 11.81 14.55
N PHE A 69 4.97 11.96 14.60
CA PHE A 69 5.84 11.63 13.49
C PHE A 69 5.69 10.16 13.04
N LEU A 70 5.78 9.22 13.98
CA LEU A 70 5.65 7.80 13.69
C LEU A 70 4.24 7.45 13.18
N MET A 71 3.18 8.12 13.66
CA MET A 71 1.82 7.94 13.15
C MET A 71 1.69 8.40 11.69
N ILE A 72 2.33 9.51 11.32
CA ILE A 72 2.41 9.96 9.91
C ILE A 72 3.15 8.92 9.07
N VAL A 73 4.31 8.44 9.53
CA VAL A 73 5.07 7.39 8.84
C VAL A 73 4.22 6.13 8.66
N LEU A 74 3.54 5.68 9.72
CA LEU A 74 2.65 4.52 9.67
C LEU A 74 1.55 4.71 8.63
N ALA A 75 0.88 5.87 8.63
CA ALA A 75 -0.19 6.19 7.69
C ALA A 75 0.31 6.19 6.23
N LEU A 76 1.50 6.74 6.00
CA LEU A 76 2.11 6.79 4.66
C LEU A 76 2.59 5.41 4.19
N VAL A 77 3.18 4.61 5.07
CA VAL A 77 3.58 3.22 4.75
C VAL A 77 2.34 2.37 4.47
N ALA A 78 1.30 2.47 5.31
CA ALA A 78 0.04 1.77 5.10
C ALA A 78 -0.64 2.21 3.79
N GLY A 79 -0.64 3.51 3.47
CA GLY A 79 -1.14 4.03 2.20
C GLY A 79 -0.36 3.50 1.01
N SER A 80 0.97 3.45 1.10
CA SER A 80 1.85 2.89 0.07
C SER A 80 1.59 1.40 -0.17
N ALA A 81 1.41 0.63 0.90
CA ALA A 81 1.07 -0.78 0.84
C ALA A 81 -0.34 -1.01 0.25
N ALA A 82 -1.31 -0.18 0.61
CA ALA A 82 -2.67 -0.23 0.06
C ALA A 82 -2.69 0.01 -1.46
N VAL A 83 -1.90 0.99 -1.93
CA VAL A 83 -1.74 1.26 -3.38
C VAL A 83 -1.03 0.09 -4.07
N ALA A 84 0.01 -0.49 -3.45
CA ALA A 84 0.75 -1.62 -4.01
C ALA A 84 -0.09 -2.92 -4.08
N ARG A 85 -0.96 -3.14 -3.09
CA ARG A 85 -1.89 -4.27 -3.03
C ARG A 85 -3.14 -4.08 -3.89
N ASP A 86 -3.21 -3.02 -4.70
CA ASP A 86 -4.35 -2.71 -5.57
C ASP A 86 -5.69 -2.61 -4.80
N GLN A 87 -5.63 -2.26 -3.50
CA GLN A 87 -6.77 -2.23 -2.58
C GLN A 87 -7.60 -0.94 -2.70
N HIS A 88 -7.51 -0.23 -3.83
CA HIS A 88 -8.54 0.73 -4.18
C HIS A 88 -9.82 -0.05 -4.40
N ILE A 89 -10.68 -0.09 -3.36
CA ILE A 89 -11.95 -0.81 -3.28
C ILE A 89 -12.53 -0.95 -4.68
N ARG A 90 -12.27 -2.09 -5.31
CA ARG A 90 -12.91 -2.46 -6.56
C ARG A 90 -14.28 -2.84 -6.07
N ILE A 91 -15.30 -2.02 -6.31
CA ILE A 91 -16.65 -2.46 -5.98
C ILE A 91 -16.92 -3.60 -6.96
N GLU A 92 -16.72 -4.86 -6.55
CA GLU A 92 -16.87 -6.03 -7.42
C GLU A 92 -18.25 -6.03 -8.10
N TYR A 93 -19.26 -5.44 -7.45
CA TYR A 93 -20.59 -5.21 -8.02
C TYR A 93 -20.61 -4.42 -9.35
N PHE A 94 -19.73 -3.42 -9.55
CA PHE A 94 -19.60 -2.69 -10.82
C PHE A 94 -18.60 -3.33 -11.79
N ALA A 95 -17.70 -4.18 -11.29
CA ALA A 95 -16.71 -4.89 -12.09
C ALA A 95 -17.29 -6.16 -12.73
N GLU A 96 -18.23 -6.81 -12.06
CA GLU A 96 -18.90 -8.03 -12.54
C GLU A 96 -20.18 -7.72 -13.34
N GLY A 97 -20.86 -6.60 -13.04
CA GLY A 97 -22.06 -6.16 -13.77
C GLY A 97 -21.83 -5.21 -14.95
N GLY A 98 -20.59 -4.72 -15.15
CA GLY A 98 -20.23 -3.73 -16.18
C GLY A 98 -19.20 -4.26 -17.19
N SER A 99 -19.14 -3.66 -18.40
CA SER A 99 -18.13 -4.08 -19.38
C SER A 99 -16.71 -3.90 -18.83
N ALA A 100 -15.81 -4.85 -19.12
CA ALA A 100 -14.42 -4.85 -18.67
C ALA A 100 -13.68 -3.52 -18.97
N LEU A 101 -14.12 -2.78 -19.99
CA LEU A 101 -13.62 -1.45 -20.35
C LEU A 101 -13.93 -0.37 -19.30
N ARG A 102 -15.12 -0.38 -18.68
CA ARG A 102 -15.50 0.60 -17.64
C ARG A 102 -14.71 0.38 -16.35
N SER A 103 -14.61 -0.87 -15.90
CA SER A 103 -13.83 -1.24 -14.72
C SER A 103 -12.35 -0.86 -14.90
N LYS A 104 -11.77 -1.10 -16.09
CA LYS A 104 -10.40 -0.68 -16.43
C LYS A 104 -10.23 0.85 -16.36
N ARG A 105 -11.13 1.63 -16.98
CA ARG A 105 -11.08 3.11 -16.93
C ARG A 105 -11.19 3.66 -15.52
N LEU A 106 -12.08 3.11 -14.70
CA LEU A 106 -12.25 3.53 -13.31
C LEU A 106 -10.98 3.25 -12.49
N SER A 107 -10.36 2.08 -12.68
CA SER A 107 -9.09 1.75 -12.01
C SER A 107 -7.94 2.67 -12.44
N MET A 108 -7.86 3.03 -13.73
CA MET A 108 -6.86 3.98 -14.25
C MET A 108 -7.06 5.37 -13.68
N LEU A 109 -8.31 5.84 -13.61
CA LEU A 109 -8.65 7.12 -13.00
C LEU A 109 -8.27 7.12 -11.52
N GLY A 110 -8.55 6.05 -10.77
CA GLY A 110 -8.13 5.91 -9.38
C GLY A 110 -6.60 6.03 -9.21
N ALA A 111 -5.82 5.30 -10.01
CA ALA A 111 -4.36 5.39 -9.97
C ALA A 111 -3.84 6.78 -10.35
N ALA A 112 -4.44 7.43 -11.36
CA ALA A 112 -4.09 8.78 -11.77
C ALA A 112 -4.40 9.81 -10.66
N THR A 113 -5.55 9.70 -10.00
CA THR A 113 -5.93 10.58 -8.89
C THR A 113 -4.99 10.43 -7.70
N VAL A 114 -4.60 9.21 -7.34
CA VAL A 114 -3.60 9.00 -6.27
C VAL A 114 -2.24 9.56 -6.66
N ALA A 115 -1.78 9.31 -7.89
CA ALA A 115 -0.52 9.86 -8.38
C ALA A 115 -0.53 11.39 -8.35
N LEU A 116 -1.64 12.01 -8.76
CA LEU A 116 -1.81 13.46 -8.72
C LEU A 116 -1.80 14.00 -7.29
N LEU A 117 -2.61 13.42 -6.40
CA LEU A 117 -2.74 13.85 -5.01
C LEU A 117 -1.40 13.77 -4.29
N PHE A 118 -0.75 12.60 -4.32
CA PHE A 118 0.54 12.43 -3.65
C PHE A 118 1.67 13.18 -4.35
N GLY A 119 1.58 13.40 -5.67
CA GLY A 119 2.53 14.23 -6.40
C GLY A 119 2.47 15.68 -5.96
N VAL A 120 1.27 16.24 -5.80
CA VAL A 120 1.07 17.59 -5.25
C VAL A 120 1.58 17.67 -3.82
N ILE A 121 1.25 16.69 -2.97
CA ILE A 121 1.74 16.62 -1.59
C ILE A 121 3.28 16.57 -1.57
N ALA A 122 3.92 15.78 -2.44
CA ALA A 122 5.38 15.69 -2.51
C ALA A 122 6.02 17.06 -2.86
N VAL A 123 5.48 17.78 -3.84
CA VAL A 123 6.01 19.11 -4.22
C VAL A 123 5.80 20.14 -3.11
N LEU A 124 4.60 20.19 -2.53
CA LEU A 124 4.29 21.14 -1.45
C LEU A 124 5.11 20.86 -0.19
N SER A 125 5.31 19.58 0.15
CA SER A 125 6.09 19.20 1.32
C SER A 125 7.58 19.46 1.17
N VAL A 126 8.15 19.41 -0.05
CA VAL A 126 9.52 19.91 -0.29
C VAL A 126 9.63 21.40 0.06
N ARG A 127 8.61 22.20 -0.28
CA ARG A 127 8.59 23.62 0.08
C ARG A 127 8.54 23.80 1.60
N VAL A 128 7.73 23.03 2.31
CA VAL A 128 7.68 23.05 3.78
C VAL A 128 9.06 22.74 4.38
N VAL A 129 9.72 21.67 3.91
CA VAL A 129 11.06 21.31 4.38
C VAL A 129 12.08 22.42 4.11
N TRP A 130 11.99 23.06 2.95
CA TRP A 130 12.86 24.16 2.59
C TRP A 130 12.64 25.38 3.49
N ASP A 131 11.39 25.70 3.78
CA ASP A 131 11.03 26.77 4.69
C ASP A 131 11.56 26.44 6.11
N ASP A 132 11.29 25.24 6.64
CA ASP A 132 11.82 24.79 7.94
C ASP A 132 13.35 24.91 8.04
N TYR A 133 14.06 24.51 6.98
CA TYR A 133 15.52 24.57 6.92
C TYR A 133 16.05 26.00 6.83
N SER A 134 15.43 26.85 6.00
CA SER A 134 15.90 28.20 5.72
C SER A 134 15.60 29.19 6.85
N PHE A 135 14.45 29.05 7.52
CA PHE A 135 14.10 29.84 8.69
C PHE A 135 14.71 29.29 9.99
N GLY A 136 15.33 28.11 9.95
CA GLY A 136 15.93 27.48 11.11
C GLY A 136 14.90 27.15 12.19
N GLU A 137 13.69 26.76 11.79
CA GLU A 137 12.60 26.45 12.72
C GLU A 137 13.00 25.27 13.61
N THR A 138 12.72 25.40 14.90
CA THR A 138 13.04 24.40 15.92
C THR A 138 11.77 23.83 16.52
N SER A 139 11.77 22.54 16.85
CA SER A 139 10.61 21.87 17.43
C SER A 139 10.24 22.47 18.80
N PRO A 140 8.94 22.63 19.11
CA PRO A 140 8.50 23.28 20.35
C PRO A 140 8.94 22.55 21.63
N GLY A 141 9.08 21.23 21.58
CA GLY A 141 9.32 20.38 22.74
C GLY A 141 10.80 20.25 23.12
N ILE A 142 11.70 20.06 22.14
CA ILE A 142 13.12 19.79 22.39
C ILE A 142 14.08 20.73 21.67
N GLY A 143 13.58 21.63 20.83
CA GLY A 143 14.40 22.60 20.11
C GLY A 143 15.27 21.99 19.01
N VAL A 144 14.96 20.78 18.51
CA VAL A 144 15.69 20.19 17.38
C VAL A 144 15.21 20.80 16.07
N PRO A 145 16.04 20.79 15.00
CA PRO A 145 15.61 21.32 13.71
C PRO A 145 14.34 20.62 13.18
N GLN A 146 13.32 21.42 12.85
CA GLN A 146 11.99 20.92 12.46
C GLN A 146 12.02 20.08 11.18
N TRP A 147 12.93 20.41 10.26
CA TRP A 147 13.10 19.70 8.99
C TRP A 147 13.42 18.21 9.16
N TRP A 148 13.97 17.78 10.31
CA TRP A 148 14.23 16.37 10.58
C TRP A 148 12.95 15.53 10.62
N TYR A 149 11.83 16.14 11.05
CA TYR A 149 10.53 15.49 11.06
C TYR A 149 9.80 15.65 9.71
N SER A 150 9.86 16.83 9.11
CA SER A 150 9.10 17.11 7.89
C SER A 150 9.69 16.48 6.62
N ILE A 151 11.00 16.17 6.58
CA ILE A 151 11.67 15.56 5.40
C ILE A 151 11.11 14.21 4.98
N TRP A 152 10.51 13.46 5.91
CA TRP A 152 9.97 12.14 5.60
C TRP A 152 8.67 12.23 4.80
N LEU A 153 7.91 13.31 4.96
CA LEU A 153 6.67 13.53 4.22
C LEU A 153 6.89 13.58 2.69
N PRO A 154 7.79 14.42 2.13
CA PRO A 154 8.06 14.40 0.69
C PRO A 154 8.67 13.08 0.22
N VAL A 155 9.51 12.43 1.03
CA VAL A 155 10.12 11.14 0.68
C VAL A 155 9.05 10.07 0.47
N PHE A 156 8.16 9.86 1.45
CA PHE A 156 7.11 8.85 1.33
C PHE A 156 6.05 9.24 0.29
N ALA A 157 5.69 10.52 0.19
CA ALA A 157 4.76 10.98 -0.83
C ALA A 157 5.30 10.73 -2.26
N ALA A 158 6.60 10.97 -2.48
CA ALA A 158 7.26 10.67 -3.75
C ALA A 158 7.25 9.15 -4.06
N LEU A 159 7.50 8.30 -3.06
CA LEU A 159 7.44 6.85 -3.21
C LEU A 159 6.03 6.36 -3.59
N ILE A 160 4.99 6.88 -2.94
CA ILE A 160 3.59 6.55 -3.25
C ILE A 160 3.24 7.02 -4.67
N THR A 161 3.67 8.23 -5.04
CA THR A 161 3.48 8.77 -6.39
C THR A 161 4.12 7.88 -7.44
N ALA A 162 5.38 7.49 -7.25
CA ALA A 162 6.10 6.62 -8.17
C ALA A 162 5.39 5.27 -8.37
N ARG A 163 4.83 4.70 -7.30
CA ARG A 163 4.04 3.45 -7.36
C ARG A 163 2.73 3.65 -8.11
N ALA A 164 1.99 4.71 -7.81
CA ALA A 164 0.72 5.01 -8.46
C ALA A 164 0.91 5.24 -9.97
N VAL A 165 1.99 5.93 -10.37
CA VAL A 165 2.39 6.09 -11.77
C VAL A 165 2.77 4.73 -12.39
N GLY A 166 3.57 3.92 -11.71
CA GLY A 166 3.92 2.57 -12.17
C GLY A 166 2.70 1.69 -12.41
N LEU A 167 1.71 1.77 -11.52
CA LEU A 167 0.44 1.07 -11.63
C LEU A 167 -0.39 1.55 -12.83
N PHE A 168 -0.45 2.87 -13.04
CA PHE A 168 -1.10 3.48 -14.19
C PHE A 168 -0.46 3.00 -15.51
N ILE A 169 0.88 3.00 -15.60
CA ILE A 169 1.61 2.55 -16.79
C ILE A 169 1.37 1.06 -17.07
N ARG A 170 1.49 0.18 -16.06
CA ARG A 170 1.26 -1.27 -16.23
C ARG A 170 -0.14 -1.57 -16.77
N ARG A 171 -1.17 -0.88 -16.26
CA ARG A 171 -2.56 -1.02 -16.73
C ARG A 171 -2.78 -0.48 -18.13
N SER A 172 -2.08 0.59 -18.52
CA SER A 172 -2.14 1.15 -19.88
C SER A 172 -1.54 0.20 -20.92
N ARG A 173 -0.45 -0.50 -20.57
CA ARG A 173 0.24 -1.46 -21.45
C ARG A 173 -0.49 -2.80 -21.62
N ALA A 174 -1.26 -3.24 -20.63
CA ALA A 174 -2.11 -4.44 -20.72
C ALA A 174 -3.34 -4.26 -21.66
N ALA A 175 -3.23 -3.45 -22.71
CA ALA A 175 -4.30 -3.09 -23.64
C ALA A 175 -4.08 -3.60 -25.08
N LEU A 176 -3.00 -4.34 -25.37
CA LEU A 176 -2.67 -4.81 -26.73
C LEU A 176 -2.37 -6.32 -26.82
N PRO A 177 -3.34 -7.17 -26.52
CA PRO A 177 -3.48 -8.42 -27.30
C PRO A 177 -4.96 -8.66 -27.67
N ASP A 178 -5.31 -8.47 -28.95
CA ASP A 178 -6.39 -9.21 -29.67
C ASP A 178 -6.82 -8.58 -31.01
N SER A 179 -6.27 -7.43 -31.42
CA SER A 179 -6.55 -6.90 -32.77
C SER A 179 -5.91 -7.73 -33.88
N ALA A 180 -4.91 -8.56 -33.56
CA ALA A 180 -4.17 -9.36 -34.54
C ALA A 180 -4.87 -10.68 -34.93
N GLU A 181 -5.82 -11.18 -34.12
CA GLU A 181 -6.51 -12.45 -34.43
C GLU A 181 -7.77 -12.26 -35.29
N LYS A 182 -8.30 -11.03 -35.37
CA LYS A 182 -9.49 -10.73 -36.18
C LYS A 182 -9.21 -10.47 -37.66
N GLU A 183 -7.94 -10.40 -38.06
CA GLU A 183 -7.53 -10.11 -39.45
C GLU A 183 -6.93 -11.32 -40.18
N ALA A 184 -6.71 -12.44 -39.48
CA ALA A 184 -6.17 -13.67 -40.06
C ALA A 184 -7.23 -14.71 -40.50
N ALA A 185 -8.52 -14.42 -40.37
CA ALA A 185 -9.57 -15.29 -40.90
C ALA A 185 -9.86 -14.92 -42.37
N PRO A 186 -9.43 -15.72 -43.37
CA PRO A 186 -9.64 -15.40 -44.76
C PRO A 186 -11.13 -15.35 -45.09
N LYS A 187 -11.51 -14.19 -45.61
CA LYS A 187 -12.78 -13.91 -46.27
C LYS A 187 -12.84 -14.77 -47.54
N GLY A 188 -13.74 -15.76 -47.56
CA GLY A 188 -14.20 -16.38 -48.80
C GLY A 188 -13.75 -17.82 -49.02
N ALA A 189 -14.67 -18.75 -48.82
CA ALA A 189 -14.89 -19.91 -49.68
C ALA A 189 -16.30 -20.45 -49.41
N GLN A 190 -17.30 -19.75 -49.96
CA GLN A 190 -18.51 -20.38 -50.50
C GLN A 190 -18.21 -20.62 -52.00
N PRO A 191 -18.75 -21.67 -52.62
CA PRO A 191 -20.19 -21.91 -52.74
C PRO A 191 -20.71 -23.19 -52.06
#